data_AF-A0A2N3DNB5-F1
#
_entry.id   AF-A0A2N3DNB5-F1
#
_cell.length_a   1.000
_cell.length_b   1.000
_cell.length_c   1.000
_cell.angle_alpha   90.00
_cell.angle_beta   90.00
_cell.angle_gamma   90.00
#
_symmetry.space_group_name_H-M   'P 1'
#
loop_
_entity.id
_entity.type
_entity.pdbx_description
1 polymer ?
#
loop_
_entity_poly.entity_id
_entity_poly.type
_entity_poly.pdbx_seq_one_letter_code
_entity_poly.pdbx_strand_id
1 'polypeptide(L)' 'MKKTLLLAATLALGYTTSAIALTVGVSWSNFQEERWKTDEAAMKAALEAAGATYVSADAQ' A
#
# COMPACT_ATOMS: atom_id res chain seq x y z
N MET A 1 -32.42 25.87 -5.20
CA MET A 1 -31.05 26.40 -5.23
C MET A 1 -30.27 26.12 -3.95
N LYS A 2 -30.59 26.74 -2.80
CA LYS A 2 -29.84 26.48 -1.54
C LYS A 2 -29.84 25.02 -1.08
N LYS A 3 -31.01 24.35 -1.14
CA LYS A 3 -31.16 22.91 -0.82
C LYS A 3 -30.42 21.99 -1.80
N THR A 4 -30.37 22.39 -3.06
CA THR A 4 -29.67 21.67 -4.15
C THR A 4 -28.15 21.77 -4.00
N LEU A 5 -27.66 22.94 -3.56
CA LEU A 5 -26.25 23.17 -3.26
C LEU A 5 -25.79 22.39 -2.02
N LEU A 6 -26.66 22.26 -1.01
CA LEU A 6 -26.38 21.48 0.20
C LEU A 6 -26.26 19.98 -0.11
N LEU A 7 -27.10 19.45 -1.00
CA LEU A 7 -27.07 18.03 -1.42
C LEU A 7 -25.83 17.69 -2.25
N ALA A 8 -25.37 18.62 -3.09
CA ALA A 8 -24.13 18.48 -3.85
C ALA A 8 -22.89 18.50 -2.93
N ALA A 9 -22.90 19.33 -1.89
CA ALA A 9 -21.82 19.39 -0.90
C ALA A 9 -21.68 18.10 -0.07
N THR A 10 -22.80 17.44 0.28
CA THR A 10 -22.77 16.17 1.03
C THR A 10 -22.29 14.98 0.19
N LEU A 11 -22.53 14.98 -1.13
CA LEU A 11 -22.03 13.92 -2.03
C LEU A 11 -20.51 14.01 -2.24
N ALA A 12 -19.93 15.21 -2.20
CA ALA A 12 -18.48 15.41 -2.34
C ALA A 12 -17.67 14.90 -1.13
N LEU A 13 -18.28 14.87 0.06
CA LEU A 13 -17.65 14.39 1.30
C LEU A 13 -17.67 12.86 1.45
N GLY A 14 -18.41 12.14 0.59
CA GLY A 14 -18.61 10.69 0.67
C GLY A 14 -17.52 9.84 0.02
N TYR A 15 -16.56 10.43 -0.70
CA TYR A 15 -15.43 9.71 -1.26
C TYR A 15 -14.37 9.48 -0.18
N THR A 16 -14.67 8.60 0.76
CA THR A 16 -13.63 8.01 1.59
C THR A 16 -12.85 7.04 0.71
N THR A 17 -11.55 7.25 0.57
CA THR A 17 -10.68 6.24 -0.03
C THR A 17 -10.71 5.04 0.92
N SER A 18 -11.48 4.00 0.57
CA SER A 18 -11.42 2.73 1.28
C SER A 18 -9.97 2.27 1.29
N ALA A 19 -9.37 2.15 2.48
CA ALA A 19 -8.03 1.60 2.63
C ALA A 19 -8.07 0.16 2.11
N ILE A 20 -7.59 -0.04 0.89
CA ILE A 20 -7.41 -1.38 0.33
C ILE A 20 -6.24 -1.98 1.11
N ALA A 21 -6.50 -3.03 1.89
CA ALA A 21 -5.44 -3.81 2.49
C ALA A 21 -4.59 -4.42 1.35
N LEU A 22 -3.44 -3.80 1.08
CA LEU A 22 -2.57 -4.16 -0.03
C LEU A 22 -1.46 -5.07 0.50
N THR A 23 -1.34 -6.27 -0.05
CA THR A 23 -0.23 -7.19 0.24
C THR A 23 0.69 -7.27 -0.96
N VAL A 24 1.99 -7.06 -0.73
CA VAL A 24 3.04 -7.17 -1.75
C VAL A 24 3.88 -8.39 -1.48
N GLY A 25 3.84 -9.36 -2.41
CA GLY A 25 4.72 -10.51 -2.44
C GLY A 25 6.03 -10.17 -3.16
N VAL A 26 7.17 -10.51 -2.56
CA VAL A 26 8.51 -10.25 -3.11
C VAL A 26 9.32 -11.53 -3.14
N SER A 27 9.82 -11.86 -4.33
CA SER A 27 10.77 -12.94 -4.56
C SER A 27 12.09 -12.34 -5.04
N TRP A 28 13.16 -12.58 -4.29
CA TRP A 28 14.50 -12.15 -4.67
C TRP A 28 15.16 -13.20 -5.58
N SER A 29 16.08 -12.77 -6.45
CA SER A 29 16.77 -13.71 -7.35
C SER A 29 17.62 -14.75 -6.61
N ASN A 30 18.12 -14.41 -5.42
CA ASN A 30 18.85 -15.31 -4.53
C ASN A 30 18.79 -14.79 -3.08
N PHE A 31 18.07 -15.47 -2.18
CA PHE A 31 17.86 -15.02 -0.80
C PHE A 31 19.13 -15.02 0.07
N GLN A 32 20.25 -15.56 -0.41
CA GLN A 32 21.51 -15.59 0.34
C GLN A 32 22.40 -14.36 0.09
N GLU A 33 22.12 -13.53 -0.92
CA GLU A 33 22.96 -12.35 -1.15
C GLU A 33 22.70 -11.26 -0.11
N GLU A 34 23.76 -10.82 0.57
CA GLU A 34 23.71 -9.75 1.57
C GLU A 34 23.13 -8.44 1.04
N ARG A 35 23.27 -8.19 -0.27
CA ARG A 35 22.68 -7.01 -0.93
C ARG A 35 21.17 -6.92 -0.66
N TRP A 36 20.44 -8.02 -0.80
CA TRP A 36 18.98 -8.01 -0.67
C TRP A 36 18.50 -7.69 0.73
N LYS A 37 19.32 -7.84 1.78
CA LYS A 37 18.94 -7.39 3.12
C LYS A 37 18.76 -5.87 3.20
N THR A 38 19.59 -5.14 2.44
CA THR A 38 19.47 -3.68 2.35
C THR A 38 18.24 -3.28 1.54
N ASP A 39 18.03 -3.94 0.38
CA ASP A 39 16.85 -3.70 -0.46
C ASP A 39 15.54 -4.08 0.25
N GLU A 40 15.51 -5.19 1.01
CA GLU A 40 14.35 -5.66 1.77
C GLU A 40 13.99 -4.69 2.90
N ALA A 41 14.98 -4.19 3.64
CA ALA A 41 14.73 -3.19 4.68
C ALA A 41 14.13 -1.90 4.08
N ALA A 42 14.67 -1.44 2.94
CA ALA A 42 14.14 -0.27 2.25
C ALA A 42 12.71 -0.49 1.72
N MET A 43 12.42 -1.67 1.14
CA MET A 43 11.07 -2.02 0.68
C MET A 43 10.07 -2.11 1.82
N LYS A 44 10.41 -2.76 2.94
CA LYS A 44 9.53 -2.85 4.11
C LYS A 44 9.16 -1.47 4.63
N ALA A 45 10.14 -0.58 4.79
CA ALA A 45 9.90 0.78 5.25
C ALA A 45 8.98 1.56 4.29
N ALA A 46 9.21 1.45 2.98
CA ALA A 46 8.38 2.13 1.98
C ALA A 46 6.93 1.59 1.95
N LEU A 47 6.76 0.27 2.07
CA LEU A 47 5.45 -0.36 2.06
C LEU A 47 4.67 -0.10 3.34
N GLU A 48 5.33 -0.14 4.50
CA GLU A 48 4.73 0.22 5.79
C GLU A 48 4.26 1.68 5.79
N ALA A 49 5.08 2.61 5.27
CA ALA A 49 4.69 4.01 5.10
C ALA A 49 3.49 4.20 4.15
N ALA A 50 3.32 3.29 3.19
CA ALA A 50 2.18 3.25 2.27
C ALA A 50 0.96 2.49 2.85
N GLY A 51 1.05 1.94 4.07
CA GLY A 51 -0.01 1.13 4.67
C GLY A 51 -0.18 -0.26 4.04
N ALA A 52 0.83 -0.73 3.32
CA ALA A 52 0.86 -2.04 2.67
C ALA A 52 1.60 -3.08 3.55
N THR A 53 1.21 -4.34 3.38
CA THR A 53 1.85 -5.50 4.02
C THR A 53 2.90 -6.08 3.09
N TYR A 54 4.10 -6.33 3.60
CA TYR A 54 5.18 -7.02 2.89
C TYR A 54 5.19 -8.51 3.21
N VAL A 55 5.31 -9.35 2.19
CA VAL A 55 5.57 -10.79 2.32
C VAL A 55 6.75 -11.16 1.43
N SER A 56 7.82 -11.67 2.02
CA SER A 56 8.87 -12.36 1.26
C SER A 56 8.54 -13.84 1.17
N ALA A 57 8.57 -14.38 -0.05
CA ALA A 57 8.41 -15.81 -0.29
C ALA A 57 9.37 -16.21 -1.40
N ASP A 58 10.14 -17.28 -1.16
CA ASP A 58 10.96 -17.90 -2.19
C ASP A 58 10.04 -18.65 -3.17
N ALA A 59 10.32 -18.51 -4.47
CA ALA A 59 9.48 -19.05 -5.53
C ALA A 59 9.88 -20.47 -5.98
N GLN A 60 10.85 -21.12 -5.33
CA GLN A 60 11.28 -22.49 -5.63
C GLN A 60 10.31 -23.57 -5.14
#